data_AF-A0A944N9W3-F1
#
_entry.id   AF-A0A944N9W3-F1
#
_cell.length_a   1.000
_cell.length_b   1.000
_cell.length_c   1.000
_cell.angle_alpha   90.00
_cell.angle_beta   90.00
_cell.angle_gamma   90.00
#
_symmetry.space_group_name_H-M   'P 1'
#
loop_
_entity.id
_entity.type
_entity.pdbx_description
1 polymer ?
#
loop_
_entity_poly.entity_id
_entity_poly.type
_entity_poly.pdbx_seq_one_letter_code
_entity_poly.pdbx_strand_id
1 'polypeptide(L)'
;MLVGKWQLLLFGLMCVVIVYFSIPSKEQVGDLYYRSYLYKKAYQVFNSYYQQGTTRLTSLKHLRDIHLIYGRTGDAITVQKRLLALRPRNRQYQERLIELYQWSNQPFEQLKFKEAQLAQMTGAEHEQMLNQLGNDYRWLQRFKDADRIFAQLQKSNNLSYLFNILNYYMATQQEKKSHQLLIRLEMINQLPDNLREVLAHLLYLKKEYRKSARHYRILYNREVATTTKQKGGANLASFLKGGEHFLLRSRYFYRLVEIYQLLGEYGTILEMYQHLITYFPSKLSFRFEMVDYLISWQMEERATLLLNSIEEIVNQDPSRYTKELKRLGELYSTLSKDQRALEIYYQLLDLLPQR
;
A
#
# COMPACT_ATOMS: atom_id res chain seq x y z
N MET A 1 1.29 -63.69 65.82
CA MET A 1 0.25 -62.67 65.55
C MET A 1 -0.68 -63.23 64.50
N LEU A 2 -1.89 -63.61 64.88
CA LEU A 2 -2.93 -64.05 63.95
C LEU A 2 -3.47 -62.80 63.24
N VAL A 3 -3.24 -62.71 61.92
CA VAL A 3 -3.81 -61.65 61.09
C VAL A 3 -5.34 -61.74 61.21
N GLY A 4 -5.97 -60.67 61.69
CA GLY A 4 -7.42 -60.66 61.89
C GLY A 4 -8.14 -60.74 60.54
N LYS A 5 -9.29 -61.46 60.47
CA LYS A 5 -10.08 -61.63 59.23
C LYS A 5 -10.36 -60.30 58.51
N TRP A 6 -10.51 -59.20 59.25
CA TRP A 6 -10.69 -57.85 58.71
C TRP A 6 -9.46 -57.27 58.00
N GLN A 7 -8.24 -57.61 58.44
CA GLN A 7 -7.00 -57.16 57.80
C GLN A 7 -6.81 -57.85 56.44
N LEU A 8 -7.18 -59.13 56.32
CA LEU A 8 -7.18 -59.84 55.03
C LEU A 8 -8.20 -59.26 54.04
N LEU A 9 -9.38 -58.87 54.51
CA LEU A 9 -10.39 -58.18 53.68
C LEU A 9 -9.90 -56.81 53.19
N LEU A 10 -9.29 -56.01 54.06
CA LEU A 10 -8.72 -54.70 53.68
C LEU A 10 -7.57 -54.86 52.69
N PHE A 11 -6.70 -55.85 52.88
CA PHE A 11 -5.62 -56.14 51.94
C PHE A 11 -6.16 -56.58 50.57
N GLY A 12 -7.14 -57.48 50.54
CA GLY A 12 -7.80 -57.90 49.30
C GLY A 12 -8.45 -56.73 48.56
N LEU A 13 -9.16 -55.85 49.29
CA LEU A 13 -9.78 -54.66 48.72
C LEU A 13 -8.72 -53.67 48.20
N MET A 14 -7.62 -53.49 48.93
CA MET A 14 -6.49 -52.66 48.49
C MET A 14 -5.85 -53.21 47.20
N CYS A 15 -5.66 -54.53 47.09
CA CYS A 15 -5.15 -55.15 45.85
C CYS A 15 -6.10 -54.93 44.67
N VAL A 16 -7.41 -55.08 44.87
CA VAL A 16 -8.41 -54.83 43.81
C VAL A 16 -8.40 -53.36 43.38
N VAL A 17 -8.32 -52.42 44.33
CA VAL A 17 -8.20 -51.00 44.06
C VAL A 17 -6.92 -50.70 43.27
N ILE A 18 -5.77 -51.22 43.70
CA ILE A 18 -4.49 -51.03 42.99
C ILE A 18 -4.58 -51.58 41.57
N VAL A 19 -5.11 -52.78 41.36
CA VAL A 19 -5.26 -53.38 40.03
C VAL A 19 -6.20 -52.53 39.17
N TYR A 20 -7.35 -52.11 39.70
CA TYR A 20 -8.30 -51.28 38.96
C TYR A 20 -7.70 -49.94 38.52
N PHE A 21 -6.92 -49.27 39.38
CA PHE A 21 -6.22 -48.03 39.04
C PHE A 21 -4.96 -48.23 38.20
N SER A 22 -4.39 -49.45 38.16
CA SER A 22 -3.22 -49.78 37.33
C SER A 22 -3.57 -50.12 35.89
N ILE A 23 -4.82 -50.49 35.59
CA ILE A 23 -5.26 -50.75 34.22
C ILE A 23 -5.41 -49.40 33.50
N PRO A 24 -4.56 -49.10 32.50
CA PRO A 24 -4.64 -47.83 31.81
C PRO A 24 -6.00 -47.72 31.11
N SER A 25 -6.65 -46.57 31.26
CA SER A 25 -7.84 -46.27 30.51
C SER A 25 -7.56 -46.39 29.00
N LYS A 26 -8.58 -46.74 28.21
CA LYS A 26 -8.45 -46.85 26.75
C LYS A 26 -7.84 -45.57 26.12
N GLU A 27 -8.09 -44.40 26.69
CA GLU A 27 -7.44 -43.15 26.26
C GLU A 27 -5.94 -43.13 26.57
N GLN A 28 -5.53 -43.49 27.79
CA GLN A 28 -4.10 -43.60 28.15
C GLN A 28 -3.36 -44.61 27.27
N VAL A 29 -4.04 -45.70 26.88
CA VAL A 29 -3.51 -46.66 25.89
C VAL A 29 -3.36 -45.99 24.51
N GLY A 30 -4.34 -45.19 24.09
CA GLY A 30 -4.26 -44.38 22.87
C GLY A 30 -3.09 -43.39 22.90
N ASP A 31 -2.91 -42.68 24.01
CA ASP A 31 -1.80 -41.74 24.23
C ASP A 31 -0.44 -42.46 24.19
N LEU A 32 -0.35 -43.63 24.81
CA LEU A 32 0.85 -44.47 24.76
C LEU A 32 1.17 -44.87 23.32
N TYR A 33 0.18 -45.31 22.54
CA TYR A 33 0.37 -45.62 21.12
C TYR A 33 0.81 -44.40 20.32
N TYR A 34 0.24 -43.22 20.57
CA TYR A 34 0.61 -41.99 19.89
C TYR A 34 2.06 -41.58 20.18
N ARG A 35 2.45 -41.59 21.46
CA ARG A 35 3.82 -41.25 21.89
C ARG A 35 4.86 -42.27 21.42
N SER A 36 4.43 -43.52 21.19
CA SER A 36 5.28 -44.59 20.64
C SER A 36 5.27 -44.63 19.11
N TYR A 37 4.76 -43.59 18.43
CA TYR A 37 4.70 -43.50 16.96
C TYR A 37 3.86 -44.61 16.28
N LEU A 38 3.04 -45.34 17.05
CA LEU A 38 2.13 -46.38 16.55
C LEU A 38 0.81 -45.79 16.07
N TYR A 39 0.89 -44.86 15.10
CA TYR A 39 -0.22 -44.01 14.68
C TYR A 39 -1.45 -44.76 14.19
N LYS A 40 -1.30 -45.95 13.57
CA LYS A 40 -2.43 -46.78 13.13
C LYS A 40 -3.27 -47.29 14.32
N LYS A 41 -2.62 -47.74 15.39
CA LYS A 41 -3.30 -48.20 16.61
C LYS A 41 -3.90 -47.03 17.37
N ALA A 42 -3.15 -45.94 17.51
CA ALA A 42 -3.64 -44.70 18.11
C ALA A 42 -4.89 -44.18 17.37
N TYR A 43 -4.89 -44.21 16.03
CA TYR A 43 -6.04 -43.84 15.21
C TYR A 43 -7.29 -44.66 15.53
N GLN A 44 -7.17 -45.99 15.61
CA GLN A 44 -8.31 -46.86 15.94
C GLN A 44 -8.93 -46.49 17.28
N VAL A 45 -8.10 -46.25 18.30
CA VAL A 45 -8.55 -45.83 19.62
C VAL A 45 -9.24 -44.46 19.56
N PHE A 46 -8.56 -43.43 19.07
CA PHE A 46 -9.11 -42.07 19.09
C PHE A 46 -10.30 -41.87 18.14
N ASN A 47 -10.31 -42.53 16.98
CA ASN A 47 -11.44 -42.50 16.07
C ASN A 47 -12.67 -43.16 16.71
N SER A 48 -12.51 -44.27 17.45
CA SER A 48 -13.63 -44.89 18.16
C SER A 48 -14.27 -43.93 19.18
N TYR A 49 -13.46 -43.20 19.95
CA TYR A 49 -13.94 -42.13 20.83
C TYR A 49 -14.61 -40.98 20.08
N TYR A 50 -14.06 -40.59 18.93
CA TYR A 50 -14.64 -39.53 18.10
C TYR A 50 -16.04 -39.88 17.61
N GLN A 51 -16.24 -41.12 17.13
CA GLN A 51 -17.53 -41.64 16.69
C GLN A 51 -18.54 -41.76 17.84
N GLN A 52 -18.07 -42.05 19.06
CA GLN A 52 -18.89 -42.08 20.28
C GLN A 52 -19.22 -40.68 20.83
N GLY A 53 -18.81 -39.62 20.16
CA GLY A 53 -19.21 -38.28 20.56
C GLY A 53 -18.28 -37.60 21.58
N THR A 54 -17.04 -38.07 21.77
CA THR A 54 -16.14 -37.55 22.80
C THR A 54 -15.99 -36.03 22.79
N THR A 55 -15.94 -35.44 23.99
CA THR A 55 -15.61 -34.03 24.23
C THR A 55 -14.20 -33.85 24.79
N ARG A 56 -13.41 -34.94 24.90
CA ARG A 56 -12.06 -34.91 25.45
C ARG A 56 -11.09 -34.24 24.48
N LEU A 57 -10.50 -33.13 24.93
CA LEU A 57 -9.64 -32.28 24.08
C LEU A 57 -8.35 -32.97 23.65
N THR A 58 -7.74 -33.76 24.53
CA THR A 58 -6.50 -34.55 24.28
C THR A 58 -6.69 -35.53 23.13
N SER A 59 -7.71 -36.39 23.24
CA SER A 59 -8.09 -37.35 22.20
C SER A 59 -8.33 -36.67 20.84
N LEU A 60 -9.05 -35.54 20.82
CA LEU A 60 -9.32 -34.78 19.59
C LEU A 60 -8.04 -34.16 18.99
N LYS A 61 -7.12 -33.65 19.82
CA LYS A 61 -5.82 -33.13 19.34
C LYS A 61 -5.00 -34.24 18.69
N HIS A 62 -4.86 -35.38 19.36
CA HIS A 62 -4.12 -36.52 18.82
C HIS A 62 -4.75 -37.04 17.53
N LEU A 63 -6.08 -37.15 17.46
CA LEU A 63 -6.76 -37.56 16.24
C LEU A 63 -6.49 -36.60 15.07
N ARG A 64 -6.61 -35.28 15.29
CA ARG A 64 -6.27 -34.26 14.29
C ARG A 64 -4.84 -34.43 13.79
N ASP A 65 -3.89 -34.60 14.70
CA ASP A 65 -2.47 -34.70 14.35
C ASP A 65 -2.18 -35.99 13.55
N ILE A 66 -2.82 -37.10 13.92
CA ILE A 66 -2.76 -38.34 13.14
C ILE A 66 -3.33 -38.14 11.72
N HIS A 67 -4.46 -37.43 11.58
CA HIS A 67 -5.00 -37.12 10.25
C HIS A 67 -4.00 -36.32 9.40
N LEU A 68 -3.29 -35.36 10.00
CA LEU A 68 -2.24 -34.61 9.30
C LEU A 68 -1.06 -35.48 8.89
N ILE A 69 -0.62 -36.39 9.77
CA ILE A 69 0.46 -37.35 9.46
C ILE A 69 0.11 -38.20 8.23
N TYR A 70 -1.17 -38.56 8.08
CA TYR A 70 -1.66 -39.30 6.91
C TYR A 70 -2.03 -38.42 5.71
N GLY A 71 -1.74 -37.12 5.72
CA GLY A 71 -2.09 -36.20 4.64
C GLY A 71 -3.59 -35.94 4.49
N ARG A 72 -4.42 -36.35 5.47
CA ARG A 72 -5.88 -36.18 5.47
C ARG A 72 -6.27 -34.83 6.06
N THR A 73 -5.85 -33.75 5.42
CA THR A 73 -6.04 -32.38 5.93
C THR A 73 -7.52 -32.02 6.09
N GLY A 74 -8.41 -32.53 5.23
CA GLY A 74 -9.87 -32.32 5.36
C GLY A 74 -10.46 -32.89 6.65
N ASP A 75 -10.07 -34.11 7.03
CA ASP A 75 -10.49 -34.70 8.30
C ASP A 75 -9.90 -33.95 9.50
N ALA A 76 -8.63 -33.55 9.40
CA ALA A 76 -7.98 -32.74 10.43
C ALA A 76 -8.72 -31.42 10.66
N ILE A 77 -9.19 -30.76 9.60
CA ILE A 77 -10.04 -29.55 9.68
C ILE A 77 -11.34 -29.87 10.40
N THR A 78 -12.01 -30.98 10.07
CA THR A 78 -13.26 -31.40 10.74
C THR A 78 -13.07 -31.62 12.24
N VAL A 79 -11.99 -32.31 12.63
CA VAL A 79 -11.64 -32.52 14.05
C VAL A 79 -11.27 -31.20 14.73
N GLN A 80 -10.55 -30.30 14.04
CA GLN A 80 -10.19 -28.98 14.55
C GLN A 80 -11.42 -28.08 14.76
N LYS A 81 -12.40 -28.12 13.85
CA LYS A 81 -13.69 -27.42 14.04
C LYS A 81 -14.42 -27.91 15.28
N ARG A 82 -14.35 -29.21 15.60
CA ARG A 82 -14.92 -29.77 16.83
C ARG A 82 -14.18 -29.30 18.09
N LEU A 83 -12.85 -29.26 18.06
CA LEU A 83 -12.04 -28.67 19.14
C LEU A 83 -12.44 -27.22 19.41
N LEU A 84 -12.66 -26.45 18.34
CA LEU A 84 -13.08 -25.06 18.45
C LEU A 84 -14.52 -24.93 18.94
N ALA A 85 -15.44 -25.79 18.51
CA ALA A 85 -16.82 -25.81 19.04
C ALA A 85 -16.86 -26.03 20.56
N LEU A 86 -15.96 -26.85 21.10
CA LEU A 86 -15.85 -27.08 22.55
C LEU A 86 -15.20 -25.91 23.29
N ARG A 87 -14.29 -25.17 22.65
CA ARG A 87 -13.59 -24.02 23.22
C ARG A 87 -13.50 -22.85 22.21
N PRO A 88 -14.60 -22.12 21.95
CA PRO A 88 -14.68 -21.16 20.84
C PRO A 88 -13.70 -19.99 20.94
N ARG A 89 -13.31 -19.62 22.17
CA ARG A 89 -12.38 -18.52 22.46
C ARG A 89 -10.92 -18.96 22.60
N ASN A 90 -10.60 -20.23 22.38
CA ASN A 90 -9.22 -20.69 22.47
C ASN A 90 -8.42 -20.23 21.24
N ARG A 91 -7.55 -19.24 21.41
CA ARG A 91 -6.75 -18.63 20.34
C ARG A 91 -5.89 -19.64 19.58
N GLN A 92 -5.24 -20.57 20.27
CA GLN A 92 -4.42 -21.62 19.64
C GLN A 92 -5.25 -22.50 18.69
N TYR A 93 -6.52 -22.79 19.03
CA TYR A 93 -7.40 -23.58 18.16
C TYR A 93 -7.90 -22.80 16.95
N GLN A 94 -8.10 -21.49 17.11
CA GLN A 94 -8.45 -20.60 16.01
C GLN A 94 -7.28 -20.48 15.02
N GLU A 95 -6.08 -20.18 15.53
CA GLU A 95 -4.84 -20.09 14.73
C GLU A 95 -4.57 -21.41 13.99
N ARG A 96 -4.72 -22.54 14.67
CA ARG A 96 -4.53 -23.85 14.04
C ARG A 96 -5.53 -24.11 12.90
N LEU A 97 -6.79 -23.68 13.03
CA LEU A 97 -7.77 -23.82 11.95
C LEU A 97 -7.43 -22.94 10.75
N ILE A 98 -6.94 -21.72 11.01
CA ILE A 98 -6.47 -20.78 9.98
C ILE A 98 -5.28 -21.38 9.21
N GLU A 99 -4.31 -21.98 9.90
CA GLU A 99 -3.16 -22.69 9.28
C GLU A 99 -3.63 -23.86 8.41
N LEU A 100 -4.57 -24.67 8.91
CA LEU A 100 -5.08 -25.80 8.16
C LEU A 100 -5.80 -25.38 6.86
N TYR A 101 -6.53 -24.25 6.88
CA TYR A 101 -7.10 -23.70 5.65
C TYR A 101 -6.02 -23.23 4.66
N GLN A 102 -4.90 -22.67 5.13
CA GLN A 102 -3.78 -22.31 4.25
C GLN A 102 -3.13 -23.55 3.63
N TRP A 103 -2.84 -24.56 4.45
CA TRP A 103 -2.20 -25.80 3.99
C TRP A 103 -3.08 -26.60 3.02
N SER A 104 -4.40 -26.46 3.13
CA SER A 104 -5.37 -27.11 2.24
C SER A 104 -5.80 -26.24 1.05
N ASN A 105 -5.19 -25.06 0.87
CA ASN A 105 -5.56 -24.09 -0.15
C ASN A 105 -7.07 -23.75 -0.18
N GLN A 106 -7.63 -23.50 1.01
CA GLN A 106 -9.03 -23.09 1.20
C GLN A 106 -9.12 -21.62 1.69
N PRO A 107 -8.61 -20.64 0.90
CA PRO A 107 -8.51 -19.25 1.36
C PRO A 107 -9.88 -18.64 1.64
N PHE A 108 -10.94 -19.03 0.92
CA PHE A 108 -12.28 -18.48 1.16
C PHE A 108 -12.88 -18.90 2.51
N GLU A 109 -12.75 -20.18 2.89
CA GLU A 109 -13.22 -20.67 4.18
C GLU A 109 -12.41 -20.06 5.34
N GLN A 110 -11.13 -19.79 5.11
CA GLN A 110 -10.29 -19.02 6.03
C GLN A 110 -10.85 -17.61 6.26
N LEU A 111 -11.22 -16.89 5.19
CA LEU A 111 -11.77 -15.54 5.31
C LEU A 111 -13.13 -15.53 6.01
N LYS A 112 -14.03 -16.44 5.68
CA LYS A 112 -15.31 -16.60 6.41
C LYS A 112 -15.10 -16.84 7.89
N PHE A 113 -14.12 -17.67 8.22
CA PHE A 113 -13.79 -17.96 9.61
C PHE A 113 -13.28 -16.73 10.35
N LYS A 114 -12.31 -16.01 9.77
CA LYS A 114 -11.81 -14.73 10.32
C LYS A 114 -12.92 -13.69 10.45
N GLU A 115 -13.81 -13.62 9.47
CA GLU A 115 -14.94 -12.70 9.50
C GLU A 115 -15.91 -13.00 10.66
N ALA A 116 -16.19 -14.28 10.94
CA ALA A 116 -17.02 -14.65 12.10
C ALA A 116 -16.40 -14.22 13.44
N GLN A 117 -15.08 -14.02 13.50
CA GLN A 117 -14.39 -13.51 14.68
C GLN A 117 -14.57 -12.00 14.89
N LEU A 118 -14.95 -11.24 13.85
CA LEU A 118 -15.20 -9.80 13.98
C LEU A 118 -16.24 -9.47 15.05
N ALA A 119 -17.26 -10.33 15.22
CA ALA A 119 -18.31 -10.14 16.22
C ALA A 119 -17.79 -10.07 17.68
N GLN A 120 -16.56 -10.52 17.91
CA GLN A 120 -15.89 -10.50 19.22
C GLN A 120 -14.87 -9.38 19.36
N MET A 121 -14.60 -8.62 18.28
CA MET A 121 -13.62 -7.55 18.22
C MET A 121 -14.32 -6.19 18.28
N THR A 122 -13.66 -5.19 18.86
CA THR A 122 -14.15 -3.80 18.88
C THR A 122 -13.01 -2.82 18.64
N GLY A 123 -13.36 -1.56 18.37
CA GLY A 123 -12.39 -0.47 18.23
C GLY A 123 -11.38 -0.67 17.09
N ALA A 124 -10.12 -0.34 17.34
CA ALA A 124 -9.08 -0.31 16.31
C ALA A 124 -8.76 -1.69 15.71
N GLU A 125 -8.76 -2.75 16.53
CA GLU A 125 -8.51 -4.12 16.07
C GLU A 125 -9.61 -4.58 15.09
N HIS A 126 -10.86 -4.26 15.40
CA HIS A 126 -12.00 -4.55 14.52
C HIS A 126 -11.87 -3.84 13.16
N GLU A 127 -11.53 -2.54 13.16
CA GLU A 127 -11.32 -1.81 11.90
C GLU A 127 -10.13 -2.34 11.09
N GLN A 128 -9.03 -2.71 11.75
CA GLN A 128 -7.87 -3.31 11.09
C GLN A 128 -8.23 -4.64 10.43
N MET A 129 -8.97 -5.51 11.12
CA MET A 129 -9.42 -6.79 10.58
C MET A 129 -10.40 -6.60 9.42
N LEU A 130 -11.32 -5.64 9.50
CA LEU A 130 -12.19 -5.27 8.38
C LEU A 130 -11.38 -4.82 7.15
N ASN A 131 -10.38 -3.96 7.33
CA ASN A 131 -9.52 -3.53 6.23
C ASN A 131 -8.77 -4.71 5.59
N GLN A 132 -8.24 -5.62 6.41
CA GLN A 132 -7.58 -6.83 5.92
C GLN A 132 -8.55 -7.73 5.15
N LEU A 133 -9.71 -8.06 5.73
CA LEU A 133 -10.72 -8.91 5.10
C LEU A 133 -11.23 -8.32 3.78
N GLY A 134 -11.47 -7.01 3.72
CA GLY A 134 -11.91 -6.35 2.48
C GLY A 134 -10.88 -6.50 1.35
N ASN A 135 -9.60 -6.34 1.68
CA ASN A 135 -8.50 -6.54 0.72
C ASN A 135 -8.32 -8.01 0.34
N ASP A 136 -8.42 -8.94 1.29
CA ASP A 136 -8.30 -10.38 1.03
C ASP A 136 -9.46 -10.88 0.15
N TYR A 137 -10.70 -10.45 0.41
CA TYR A 137 -11.84 -10.75 -0.46
C TYR A 137 -11.68 -10.14 -1.85
N ARG A 138 -11.17 -8.91 -1.96
CA ARG A 138 -10.85 -8.28 -3.24
C ARG A 138 -9.81 -9.10 -4.01
N TRP A 139 -8.75 -9.59 -3.35
CA TRP A 139 -7.71 -10.40 -3.99
C TRP A 139 -8.26 -11.73 -4.54
N LEU A 140 -9.20 -12.35 -3.81
CA LEU A 140 -9.95 -13.52 -4.27
C LEU A 140 -11.07 -13.19 -5.28
N GLN A 141 -11.16 -11.94 -5.77
CA GLN A 141 -12.20 -11.45 -6.68
C GLN A 141 -13.64 -11.63 -6.16
N ARG A 142 -13.81 -11.74 -4.84
CA ARG A 142 -15.09 -11.84 -4.15
C ARG A 142 -15.68 -10.43 -3.92
N PHE A 143 -15.94 -9.70 -5.00
CA PHE A 143 -16.28 -8.27 -4.92
C PHE A 143 -17.54 -7.96 -4.09
N LYS A 144 -18.55 -8.84 -4.10
CA LYS A 144 -19.75 -8.68 -3.26
C LYS A 144 -19.41 -8.74 -1.75
N ASP A 145 -18.51 -9.64 -1.37
CA ASP A 145 -18.08 -9.79 0.02
C ASP A 145 -17.17 -8.63 0.43
N ALA A 146 -16.22 -8.24 -0.45
CA ALA A 146 -15.38 -7.07 -0.25
C ALA A 146 -16.21 -5.77 -0.09
N ASP A 147 -17.23 -5.58 -0.93
CA ASP A 147 -18.16 -4.44 -0.84
C ASP A 147 -18.86 -4.37 0.52
N ARG A 148 -19.36 -5.51 1.01
CA ARG A 148 -20.05 -5.59 2.30
C ARG A 148 -19.11 -5.28 3.46
N ILE A 149 -17.88 -5.78 3.41
CA ILE A 149 -16.85 -5.51 4.44
C ILE A 149 -16.42 -4.04 4.41
N PHE A 150 -16.10 -3.50 3.23
CA PHE A 150 -15.72 -2.10 3.10
C PHE A 150 -16.84 -1.13 3.45
N ALA A 151 -18.11 -1.48 3.21
CA ALA A 151 -19.25 -0.66 3.63
C ALA A 151 -19.30 -0.46 5.16
N GLN A 152 -18.89 -1.45 5.95
CA GLN A 152 -18.77 -1.31 7.40
C GLN A 152 -17.61 -0.38 7.77
N LEU A 153 -16.49 -0.50 7.06
CA LEU A 153 -15.28 0.28 7.28
C LEU A 153 -15.38 1.73 6.77
N GLN A 154 -16.35 2.04 5.90
CA GLN A 154 -16.58 3.41 5.42
C GLN A 154 -16.80 4.39 6.57
N LYS A 155 -17.31 3.97 7.73
CA LYS A 155 -17.52 4.87 8.88
C LYS A 155 -16.25 5.18 9.67
N SER A 156 -15.14 4.50 9.38
CA SER A 156 -13.87 4.72 10.06
C SER A 156 -13.38 6.16 9.90
N ASN A 157 -12.65 6.63 10.91
CA ASN A 157 -11.90 7.89 10.87
C ASN A 157 -10.45 7.68 10.42
N ASN A 158 -10.03 6.43 10.24
CA ASN A 158 -8.70 6.11 9.75
C ASN A 158 -8.60 6.41 8.25
N LEU A 159 -7.90 7.48 7.92
CA LEU A 159 -7.74 7.94 6.55
C LEU A 159 -7.13 6.85 5.65
N SER A 160 -6.14 6.10 6.13
CA SER A 160 -5.50 5.03 5.34
C SER A 160 -6.52 4.01 4.85
N TYR A 161 -7.48 3.64 5.70
CA TYR A 161 -8.56 2.72 5.35
C TYR A 161 -9.52 3.32 4.32
N LEU A 162 -9.90 4.59 4.50
CA LEU A 162 -10.74 5.29 3.52
C LEU A 162 -10.06 5.38 2.13
N PHE A 163 -8.75 5.60 2.07
CA PHE A 163 -8.01 5.59 0.80
C PHE A 163 -7.96 4.20 0.17
N ASN A 164 -7.77 3.14 0.96
CA ASN A 164 -7.82 1.76 0.44
C ASN A 164 -9.19 1.45 -0.18
N ILE A 165 -10.28 1.84 0.50
CA ILE A 165 -11.65 1.69 0.00
C ILE A 165 -11.84 2.49 -1.29
N LEU A 166 -11.37 3.74 -1.34
CA LEU A 166 -11.49 4.59 -2.52
C LEU A 166 -10.76 3.96 -3.72
N ASN A 167 -9.51 3.53 -3.53
CA ASN A 167 -8.73 2.84 -4.55
C ASN A 167 -9.45 1.59 -5.06
N TYR A 168 -10.08 0.83 -4.17
CA TYR A 168 -10.89 -0.32 -4.54
C TYR A 168 -12.12 0.05 -5.37
N TYR A 169 -12.91 1.06 -4.97
CA TYR A 169 -14.08 1.51 -5.73
C TYR A 169 -13.70 2.09 -7.09
N MET A 170 -12.56 2.78 -7.18
CA MET A 170 -12.01 3.26 -8.45
C MET A 170 -11.63 2.09 -9.38
N ALA A 171 -10.88 1.11 -8.86
CA ALA A 171 -10.44 -0.06 -9.63
C ALA A 171 -11.60 -0.95 -10.10
N THR A 172 -12.68 -1.01 -9.32
CA THR A 172 -13.90 -1.77 -9.66
C THR A 172 -14.97 -0.93 -10.35
N GLN A 173 -14.63 0.29 -10.78
CA GLN A 173 -15.51 1.22 -11.50
C GLN A 173 -16.83 1.55 -10.78
N GLN A 174 -16.83 1.49 -9.44
CA GLN A 174 -17.98 1.83 -8.60
C GLN A 174 -18.09 3.35 -8.43
N GLU A 175 -18.46 4.04 -9.52
CA GLU A 175 -18.39 5.48 -9.64
C GLU A 175 -19.12 6.23 -8.50
N LYS A 176 -20.38 5.89 -8.22
CA LYS A 176 -21.17 6.55 -7.17
C LYS A 176 -20.50 6.45 -5.79
N LYS A 177 -20.04 5.26 -5.40
CA LYS A 177 -19.38 5.05 -4.10
C LYS A 177 -18.02 5.75 -4.04
N SER A 178 -17.26 5.71 -5.14
CA SER A 178 -15.98 6.41 -5.25
C SER A 178 -16.16 7.93 -5.08
N HIS A 179 -17.15 8.52 -5.75
CA HIS A 179 -17.42 9.95 -5.70
C HIS A 179 -17.88 10.40 -4.30
N GLN A 180 -18.77 9.65 -3.66
CA GLN A 180 -19.21 9.93 -2.28
C GLN A 180 -18.04 9.93 -1.29
N LEU A 181 -17.16 8.94 -1.38
CA LEU A 181 -15.99 8.85 -0.51
C LEU A 181 -14.96 9.94 -0.81
N LEU A 182 -14.81 10.31 -2.09
CA LEU A 182 -13.94 11.38 -2.52
C LEU A 182 -14.40 12.74 -1.96
N ILE A 183 -15.70 13.08 -2.04
CA ILE A 183 -16.26 14.29 -1.42
C ILE A 183 -15.92 14.32 0.07
N ARG A 184 -16.12 13.21 0.78
CA ARG A 184 -15.80 13.15 2.20
C ARG A 184 -14.32 13.42 2.47
N LEU A 185 -13.42 12.82 1.71
CA LEU A 185 -11.98 13.03 1.87
C LEU A 185 -11.57 14.47 1.56
N GLU A 186 -12.19 15.13 0.56
CA GLU A 186 -11.96 16.54 0.25
C GLU A 186 -12.34 17.48 1.40
N MET A 187 -13.38 17.14 2.17
CA MET A 187 -13.85 17.93 3.32
C MET A 187 -12.90 17.86 4.53
N ILE A 188 -11.90 16.97 4.50
CA ILE A 188 -10.92 16.83 5.59
C ILE A 188 -9.83 17.89 5.41
N ASN A 189 -9.92 18.95 6.22
CA ASN A 189 -9.01 20.10 6.14
C ASN A 189 -7.52 19.69 6.18
N GLN A 190 -7.15 18.79 7.09
CA GLN A 190 -5.77 18.37 7.32
C GLN A 190 -5.50 16.93 6.82
N LEU A 191 -5.57 16.72 5.50
CA LEU A 191 -5.02 15.50 4.89
C LEU A 191 -3.48 15.52 4.96
N PRO A 192 -2.85 14.42 5.44
CA PRO A 192 -1.41 14.16 5.27
C PRO A 192 -0.98 14.28 3.81
N ASP A 193 0.25 14.74 3.56
CA ASP A 193 0.70 15.06 2.19
C ASP A 193 0.70 13.84 1.25
N ASN A 194 1.11 12.67 1.73
CA ASN A 194 1.05 11.41 0.98
C ASN A 194 -0.38 11.06 0.56
N LEU A 195 -1.34 11.24 1.45
CA LEU A 195 -2.75 10.98 1.18
C LEU A 195 -3.38 12.03 0.28
N ARG A 196 -2.99 13.31 0.45
CA ARG A 196 -3.41 14.40 -0.43
C ARG A 196 -2.90 14.21 -1.86
N GLU A 197 -1.70 13.69 -2.02
CA GLU A 197 -1.13 13.36 -3.33
C GLU A 197 -1.94 12.26 -4.02
N VAL A 198 -2.27 11.19 -3.29
CA VAL A 198 -3.14 10.12 -3.80
C VAL A 198 -4.51 10.68 -4.21
N LEU A 199 -5.13 11.53 -3.37
CA LEU A 199 -6.39 12.18 -3.70
C LEU A 199 -6.29 13.04 -4.97
N ALA A 200 -5.23 13.85 -5.10
CA ALA A 200 -4.98 14.69 -6.27
C ALA A 200 -4.85 13.83 -7.55
N HIS A 201 -4.14 12.71 -7.46
CA HIS A 201 -3.97 11.79 -8.57
C HIS A 201 -5.29 11.09 -8.95
N LEU A 202 -6.09 10.68 -7.97
CA LEU A 202 -7.41 10.07 -8.24
C LEU A 202 -8.38 11.06 -8.89
N LEU A 203 -8.36 12.32 -8.46
CA LEU A 203 -9.09 13.42 -9.09
C LEU A 203 -8.65 13.65 -10.54
N TYR A 204 -7.34 13.57 -10.81
CA TYR A 204 -6.80 13.64 -12.16
C TYR A 204 -7.33 12.50 -13.03
N LEU A 205 -7.30 11.25 -12.54
CA LEU A 205 -7.83 10.09 -13.26
C LEU A 205 -9.33 10.18 -13.54
N LYS A 206 -10.08 10.88 -12.66
CA LYS A 206 -11.51 11.19 -12.85
C LYS A 206 -11.77 12.39 -13.76
N LYS A 207 -10.72 13.00 -14.33
CA LYS A 207 -10.79 14.22 -15.15
C LYS A 207 -11.35 15.43 -14.38
N GLU A 208 -11.33 15.40 -13.05
CA GLU A 208 -11.66 16.54 -12.18
C GLU A 208 -10.44 17.47 -12.04
N TYR A 209 -9.91 17.94 -13.18
CA TYR A 209 -8.61 18.60 -13.30
C TYR A 209 -8.47 19.85 -12.40
N ARG A 210 -9.51 20.69 -12.30
CA ARG A 210 -9.47 21.88 -11.42
C ARG A 210 -9.29 21.52 -9.95
N LYS A 211 -9.96 20.46 -9.48
CA LYS A 211 -9.82 20.00 -8.09
C LYS A 211 -8.45 19.35 -7.88
N SER A 212 -8.01 18.53 -8.83
CA SER A 212 -6.68 17.93 -8.81
C SER A 212 -5.58 19.01 -8.71
N ALA A 213 -5.64 20.05 -9.55
CA ALA A 213 -4.72 21.20 -9.52
C ALA A 213 -4.70 21.87 -8.14
N ARG A 214 -5.86 22.10 -7.52
CA ARG A 214 -5.94 22.68 -6.17
C ARG A 214 -5.14 21.87 -5.15
N HIS A 215 -5.26 20.54 -5.16
CA HIS A 215 -4.53 19.68 -4.23
C HIS A 215 -3.03 19.62 -4.54
N TYR A 216 -2.65 19.48 -5.82
CA TYR A 216 -1.23 19.51 -6.21
C TYR A 216 -0.57 20.86 -5.92
N ARG A 217 -1.29 21.98 -6.04
CA ARG A 217 -0.78 23.31 -5.69
C ARG A 217 -0.51 23.46 -4.19
N ILE A 218 -1.36 22.89 -3.33
CA ILE A 218 -1.11 22.87 -1.87
C ILE A 218 0.19 22.10 -1.58
N LEU A 219 0.37 20.94 -2.22
CA LEU A 219 1.56 20.11 -2.05
C LEU A 219 2.83 20.80 -2.56
N TYR A 220 2.76 21.39 -3.75
CA TYR A 220 3.82 22.20 -4.34
C TYR A 220 4.24 23.35 -3.40
N ASN A 221 3.29 24.15 -2.93
CA ASN A 221 3.58 25.28 -2.03
C ASN A 221 4.22 24.84 -0.71
N ARG A 222 3.82 23.69 -0.15
CA ARG A 222 4.44 23.13 1.07
C ARG A 222 5.87 22.64 0.83
N GLU A 223 6.11 21.97 -0.29
CA GLU A 223 7.44 21.51 -0.69
C GLU A 223 8.39 22.71 -0.89
N VAL A 224 7.93 23.77 -1.55
CA VAL A 224 8.69 25.02 -1.67
C VAL A 224 8.95 25.66 -0.29
N ALA A 225 7.92 25.77 0.57
CA ALA A 225 8.05 26.41 1.88
C ALA A 225 8.96 25.68 2.88
N THR A 226 8.96 24.34 2.86
CA THR A 226 9.87 23.53 3.70
C THR A 226 11.32 23.70 3.26
N THR A 227 11.54 23.77 1.95
CA THR A 227 12.86 24.02 1.35
C THR A 227 13.42 25.39 1.72
N THR A 228 12.57 26.43 1.76
CA THR A 228 13.00 27.79 2.13
C THR A 228 13.23 27.95 3.63
N LYS A 229 12.43 27.31 4.49
CA LYS A 229 12.54 27.43 5.96
C LYS A 229 13.70 26.66 6.60
N GLN A 230 14.02 25.45 6.12
CA GLN A 230 15.13 24.66 6.70
C GLN A 230 16.52 25.31 6.50
N LYS A 231 16.63 26.34 5.66
CA LYS A 231 17.91 26.94 5.27
C LYS A 231 17.96 28.45 5.54
N GLY A 232 17.16 28.92 6.50
CA GLY A 232 17.26 30.26 7.09
C GLY A 232 18.50 30.49 7.98
N GLY A 233 19.61 29.80 7.68
CA GLY A 233 20.90 29.96 8.34
C GLY A 233 22.01 29.66 7.33
N ALA A 234 22.78 30.71 6.99
CA ALA A 234 23.95 30.73 6.10
C ALA A 234 23.69 30.63 4.57
N ASN A 235 23.72 31.81 3.94
CA ASN A 235 24.03 32.10 2.54
C ASN A 235 23.25 31.35 1.44
N LEU A 236 22.18 32.00 0.95
CA LEU A 236 21.52 31.72 -0.33
C LEU A 236 22.53 31.56 -1.50
N ALA A 237 23.64 32.29 -1.45
CA ALA A 237 24.71 32.26 -2.45
C ALA A 237 25.61 31.00 -2.42
N SER A 238 25.83 30.36 -1.25
CA SER A 238 26.57 29.09 -1.19
C SER A 238 25.70 27.90 -1.58
N PHE A 239 24.38 28.03 -1.44
CA PHE A 239 23.41 27.02 -1.86
C PHE A 239 23.23 26.95 -3.40
N LEU A 240 23.39 28.06 -4.13
CA LEU A 240 23.32 28.07 -5.60
C LEU A 240 24.38 27.19 -6.29
N LYS A 241 25.38 26.67 -5.56
CA LYS A 241 26.35 25.70 -6.08
C LYS A 241 25.97 24.22 -5.84
N GLY A 242 24.91 23.92 -5.08
CA GLY A 242 24.47 22.55 -4.78
C GLY A 242 22.95 22.33 -4.77
N GLY A 243 22.15 23.38 -5.03
CA GLY A 243 20.69 23.38 -5.06
C GLY A 243 20.06 23.07 -6.41
N GLU A 244 20.85 22.62 -7.39
CA GLU A 244 20.42 22.45 -8.78
C GLU A 244 19.42 21.29 -9.01
N HIS A 245 19.27 20.38 -8.04
CA HIS A 245 18.47 19.15 -8.20
C HIS A 245 17.08 19.13 -7.54
N PHE A 246 16.66 20.16 -6.80
CA PHE A 246 15.49 20.02 -5.91
C PHE A 246 14.22 20.73 -6.39
N LEU A 247 14.29 22.01 -6.78
CA LEU A 247 13.10 22.73 -7.28
C LEU A 247 12.70 22.29 -8.70
N LEU A 248 13.67 21.77 -9.48
CA LEU A 248 13.51 21.14 -10.80
C LEU A 248 12.94 19.71 -10.76
N ARG A 249 12.81 19.11 -9.57
CA ARG A 249 12.19 17.80 -9.36
C ARG A 249 11.10 17.84 -8.30
N SER A 250 10.46 18.99 -8.08
CA SER A 250 9.16 18.94 -7.42
C SER A 250 8.27 18.08 -8.29
N ARG A 251 7.98 16.88 -7.81
CA ARG A 251 7.13 15.89 -8.47
C ARG A 251 5.76 16.45 -8.84
N TYR A 252 5.37 17.60 -8.27
CA TYR A 252 4.11 18.28 -8.52
C TYR A 252 4.18 19.37 -9.59
N PHE A 253 5.35 19.95 -9.88
CA PHE A 253 5.45 21.04 -10.86
C PHE A 253 4.99 20.57 -12.25
N TYR A 254 5.62 19.52 -12.79
CA TYR A 254 5.24 18.99 -14.09
C TYR A 254 3.80 18.46 -14.12
N ARG A 255 3.31 17.91 -12.99
CA ARG A 255 1.90 17.52 -12.87
C ARG A 255 0.95 18.70 -12.95
N LEU A 256 1.30 19.83 -12.33
CA LEU A 256 0.52 21.06 -12.43
C LEU A 256 0.57 21.63 -13.84
N VAL A 257 1.74 21.65 -14.49
CA VAL A 257 1.87 22.09 -15.89
C VAL A 257 0.97 21.23 -16.78
N GLU A 258 1.07 19.90 -16.68
CA GLU A 258 0.21 18.95 -17.40
C GLU A 258 -1.28 19.23 -17.17
N ILE A 259 -1.69 19.42 -15.91
CA ILE A 259 -3.09 19.70 -15.56
C ILE A 259 -3.55 21.06 -16.13
N TYR A 260 -2.74 22.11 -16.03
CA TYR A 260 -3.08 23.42 -16.54
C TYR A 260 -3.11 23.44 -18.08
N GLN A 261 -2.31 22.62 -18.75
CA GLN A 261 -2.42 22.41 -20.19
C GLN A 261 -3.77 21.79 -20.55
N LEU A 262 -4.19 20.74 -19.82
CA LEU A 262 -5.50 20.10 -20.01
C LEU A 262 -6.67 21.05 -19.73
N LEU A 263 -6.46 22.06 -18.89
CA LEU A 263 -7.44 23.12 -18.59
C LEU A 263 -7.39 24.29 -19.58
N GLY A 264 -6.36 24.39 -20.44
CA GLY A 264 -6.11 25.54 -21.30
C GLY A 264 -5.65 26.80 -20.54
N GLU A 265 -5.19 26.66 -19.29
CA GLU A 265 -4.76 27.77 -18.43
C GLU A 265 -3.27 28.12 -18.68
N TYR A 266 -2.94 28.46 -19.94
CA TYR A 266 -1.57 28.74 -20.37
C TYR A 266 -0.90 29.89 -19.59
N GLY A 267 -1.68 30.92 -19.23
CA GLY A 267 -1.18 32.04 -18.43
C GLY A 267 -0.61 31.60 -17.08
N THR A 268 -1.28 30.66 -16.41
CA THR A 268 -0.82 30.12 -15.12
C THR A 268 0.48 29.35 -15.25
N ILE A 269 0.67 28.62 -16.36
CA ILE A 269 1.95 27.93 -16.63
C ILE A 269 3.06 28.97 -16.83
N LEU A 270 2.80 30.02 -17.59
CA LEU A 270 3.79 31.10 -17.80
C LEU A 270 4.14 31.81 -16.49
N GLU A 271 3.17 32.08 -15.62
CA GLU A 271 3.42 32.62 -14.27
C GLU A 271 4.28 31.69 -13.43
N MET A 272 4.02 30.37 -13.47
CA MET A 272 4.83 29.38 -12.78
C MET A 272 6.28 29.38 -13.27
N TYR A 273 6.51 29.41 -14.58
CA TYR A 273 7.86 29.52 -15.15
C TYR A 273 8.51 30.87 -14.83
N GLN A 274 7.77 31.97 -14.86
CA GLN A 274 8.26 33.29 -14.49
C GLN A 274 8.75 33.33 -13.04
N HIS A 275 8.02 32.70 -12.12
CA HIS A 275 8.49 32.55 -10.74
C HIS A 275 9.81 31.79 -10.67
N LEU A 276 9.97 30.69 -11.41
CA LEU A 276 11.24 29.94 -11.46
C LEU A 276 12.38 30.79 -12.01
N ILE A 277 12.15 31.55 -13.08
CA ILE A 277 13.13 32.45 -13.68
C ILE A 277 13.56 33.55 -12.70
N THR A 278 12.61 34.12 -11.93
CA THR A 278 12.91 35.12 -10.91
C THR A 278 13.78 34.57 -9.77
N TYR A 279 13.53 33.33 -9.33
CA TYR A 279 14.35 32.69 -8.29
C TYR A 279 15.71 32.18 -8.81
N PHE A 280 15.80 31.82 -10.09
CA PHE A 280 17.00 31.25 -10.73
C PHE A 280 17.36 32.02 -12.00
N PRO A 281 17.75 33.30 -11.90
CA PRO A 281 17.96 34.14 -13.07
C PRO A 281 19.09 33.65 -13.99
N SER A 282 20.08 32.94 -13.45
CA SER A 282 21.19 32.35 -14.21
C SER A 282 20.86 31.03 -14.91
N LYS A 283 19.69 30.43 -14.64
CA LYS A 283 19.32 29.11 -15.18
C LYS A 283 18.49 29.28 -16.46
N LEU A 284 19.18 29.24 -17.60
CA LEU A 284 18.54 29.42 -18.91
C LEU A 284 17.57 28.29 -19.30
N SER A 285 17.71 27.09 -18.72
CA SER A 285 16.82 25.95 -19.06
C SER A 285 15.34 26.26 -18.83
N PHE A 286 14.98 27.00 -17.77
CA PHE A 286 13.59 27.39 -17.54
C PHE A 286 13.06 28.35 -18.58
N ARG A 287 13.92 29.26 -19.07
CA ARG A 287 13.56 30.18 -20.15
C ARG A 287 13.34 29.41 -21.45
N PHE A 288 14.21 28.44 -21.75
CA PHE A 288 14.03 27.57 -22.92
C PHE A 288 12.76 26.72 -22.85
N GLU A 289 12.48 26.07 -21.71
CA GLU A 289 11.24 25.32 -21.54
C GLU A 289 10.00 26.23 -21.72
N MET A 290 10.04 27.44 -21.16
CA MET A 290 8.96 28.42 -21.36
C MET A 290 8.81 28.83 -22.83
N VAL A 291 9.91 28.99 -23.58
CA VAL A 291 9.89 29.20 -25.03
C VAL A 291 9.24 28.01 -25.75
N ASP A 292 9.63 26.78 -25.42
CA ASP A 292 9.05 25.57 -26.02
C ASP A 292 7.52 25.54 -25.88
N TYR A 293 7.00 25.91 -24.70
CA TYR A 293 5.56 26.05 -24.50
C TYR A 293 4.94 27.18 -25.33
N LEU A 294 5.54 28.37 -25.34
CA LEU A 294 5.06 29.51 -26.14
C LEU A 294 4.98 29.16 -27.63
N ILE A 295 5.99 28.47 -28.17
CA ILE A 295 5.99 27.96 -29.55
C ILE A 295 4.85 26.95 -29.74
N SER A 296 4.72 25.97 -28.85
CA SER A 296 3.66 24.95 -28.94
C SER A 296 2.25 25.53 -28.91
N TRP A 297 2.07 26.69 -28.27
CA TRP A 297 0.81 27.43 -28.20
C TRP A 297 0.68 28.55 -29.24
N GLN A 298 1.58 28.57 -30.24
CA GLN A 298 1.58 29.55 -31.34
C GLN A 298 1.71 31.01 -30.88
N MET A 299 2.35 31.26 -29.73
CA MET A 299 2.62 32.60 -29.20
C MET A 299 3.99 33.10 -29.67
N GLU A 300 4.18 33.19 -30.99
CA GLU A 300 5.48 33.47 -31.64
C GLU A 300 6.14 34.77 -31.14
N GLU A 301 5.37 35.86 -31.00
CA GLU A 301 5.89 37.16 -30.56
C GLU A 301 6.51 37.07 -29.16
N ARG A 302 5.81 36.42 -28.23
CA ARG A 302 6.29 36.22 -26.85
C ARG A 302 7.48 35.25 -26.81
N ALA A 303 7.44 34.20 -27.62
CA ALA A 303 8.56 33.26 -27.75
C ALA A 303 9.83 33.98 -28.22
N THR A 304 9.69 34.82 -29.25
CA THR A 304 10.79 35.61 -29.83
C THR A 304 11.35 36.61 -28.82
N LEU A 305 10.49 37.33 -28.09
CA LEU A 305 10.94 38.26 -27.05
C LEU A 305 11.73 37.56 -25.94
N LEU A 306 11.28 36.38 -25.51
CA LEU A 306 12.00 35.59 -24.51
C LEU A 306 13.32 35.04 -25.06
N LEU A 307 13.35 34.57 -26.32
CA LEU A 307 14.58 34.14 -27.00
C LEU A 307 15.62 35.25 -27.09
N ASN A 308 15.22 36.47 -27.47
CA ASN A 308 16.11 37.64 -27.49
C ASN A 308 16.75 37.87 -26.11
N SER A 309 15.97 37.76 -25.03
CA SER A 309 16.50 37.92 -23.66
C SER A 309 17.47 36.81 -23.24
N ILE A 310 17.29 35.58 -23.75
CA ILE A 310 18.22 34.48 -23.50
C ILE A 310 19.51 34.74 -24.27
N GLU A 311 19.38 35.15 -25.52
CA GLU A 311 20.50 35.47 -26.40
C GLU A 311 21.38 36.60 -25.84
N GLU A 312 20.79 37.66 -25.28
CA GLU A 312 21.54 38.72 -24.58
C GLU A 312 22.43 38.18 -23.45
N ILE A 313 21.92 37.20 -22.68
CA ILE A 313 22.68 36.57 -21.58
C ILE A 313 23.79 35.69 -22.13
N VAL A 314 23.47 34.88 -23.13
CA VAL A 314 24.42 33.94 -23.76
C VAL A 314 25.57 34.70 -24.43
N ASN A 315 25.29 35.83 -25.08
CA ASN A 315 26.27 36.65 -25.77
C ASN A 315 27.28 37.35 -24.85
N GLN A 316 27.02 37.42 -23.55
CA GLN A 316 27.99 37.94 -22.58
C GLN A 316 29.19 37.00 -22.38
N ASP A 317 28.99 35.69 -22.51
CA ASP A 317 30.05 34.68 -22.45
C ASP A 317 29.72 33.48 -23.36
N PRO A 318 29.84 33.65 -24.70
CA PRO A 318 29.44 32.62 -25.67
C PRO A 318 30.16 31.29 -25.46
N SER A 319 31.43 31.35 -25.03
CA SER A 319 32.29 30.18 -24.84
C SER A 319 31.77 29.23 -23.75
N ARG A 320 31.13 29.80 -22.72
CA ARG A 320 30.55 29.05 -21.61
C ARG A 320 29.21 28.40 -21.96
N TYR A 321 28.46 29.01 -22.87
CA TYR A 321 27.07 28.65 -23.18
C TYR A 321 26.90 27.97 -24.54
N THR A 322 27.88 27.19 -24.98
CA THR A 322 27.85 26.51 -26.31
C THR A 322 26.64 25.58 -26.49
N LYS A 323 26.17 24.91 -25.42
CA LYS A 323 24.96 24.08 -25.47
C LYS A 323 23.70 24.93 -25.63
N GLU A 324 23.62 26.04 -24.91
CA GLU A 324 22.52 27.00 -24.98
C GLU A 324 22.51 27.77 -26.30
N LEU A 325 23.66 28.11 -26.88
CA LEU A 325 23.80 28.66 -28.24
C LEU A 325 23.22 27.71 -29.28
N LYS A 326 23.57 26.42 -29.22
CA LYS A 326 22.99 25.41 -30.10
C LYS A 326 21.46 25.38 -29.96
N ARG A 327 20.96 25.39 -28.71
CA ARG A 327 19.52 25.38 -28.43
C ARG A 327 18.82 26.65 -28.94
N LEU A 328 19.44 27.82 -28.82
CA LEU A 328 18.93 29.07 -29.40
C LEU A 328 18.75 28.95 -30.91
N GLY A 329 19.77 28.47 -31.63
CA GLY A 329 19.70 28.29 -33.08
C GLY A 329 18.56 27.35 -33.50
N GLU A 330 18.39 26.22 -32.79
CA GLU A 330 17.28 25.29 -33.02
C GLU A 330 15.91 25.94 -32.85
N LEU A 331 15.74 26.78 -31.82
CA LEU A 331 14.47 27.44 -31.53
C LEU A 331 14.16 28.59 -32.50
N TYR A 332 15.17 29.37 -32.89
CA TYR A 332 14.99 30.39 -33.94
C TYR A 332 14.64 29.74 -35.28
N SER A 333 15.26 28.62 -35.64
CA SER A 333 14.89 27.86 -36.84
C SER A 333 13.46 27.31 -36.76
N THR A 334 13.05 26.81 -35.59
CA THR A 334 11.66 26.35 -35.36
C THR A 334 10.64 27.48 -35.58
N LEU A 335 11.01 28.72 -35.26
CA LEU A 335 10.20 29.92 -35.49
C LEU A 335 10.36 30.51 -36.91
N SER A 336 10.97 29.77 -37.84
CA SER A 336 11.26 30.24 -39.21
C SER A 336 12.06 31.55 -39.26
N LYS A 337 12.89 31.82 -38.23
CA LYS A 337 13.85 32.92 -38.19
C LYS A 337 15.21 32.44 -38.68
N ASP A 338 15.23 31.87 -39.88
CA ASP A 338 16.37 31.13 -40.42
C ASP A 338 17.65 31.96 -40.49
N GLN A 339 17.53 33.24 -40.84
CA GLN A 339 18.67 34.16 -40.87
C GLN A 339 19.35 34.26 -39.50
N ARG A 340 18.56 34.41 -38.42
CA ARG A 340 19.11 34.51 -37.06
C ARG A 340 19.65 33.17 -36.57
N ALA A 341 18.98 32.08 -36.93
CA ALA A 341 19.46 30.73 -36.63
C ALA A 341 20.84 30.47 -37.26
N LEU A 342 21.04 30.86 -38.53
CA LEU A 342 22.33 30.76 -39.23
C LEU A 342 23.42 31.58 -38.55
N GLU A 343 23.13 32.81 -38.17
CA GLU A 343 24.07 33.67 -37.43
C GLU A 343 24.55 33.02 -36.13
N ILE A 344 23.62 32.44 -35.36
CA ILE A 344 23.95 31.74 -34.11
C ILE A 344 24.75 30.47 -34.37
N TYR A 345 24.46 29.73 -35.44
CA TYR A 345 25.25 28.55 -35.82
C TYR A 345 26.66 28.91 -36.27
N TYR A 346 26.85 30.02 -37.01
CA TYR A 346 28.18 30.52 -37.33
C TYR A 346 28.96 30.91 -36.07
N GLN A 347 28.33 31.64 -35.15
CA GLN A 347 28.93 31.98 -33.86
C GLN A 347 29.33 30.72 -33.07
N LEU A 348 28.51 29.67 -33.09
CA LEU A 348 28.83 28.39 -32.44
C LEU A 348 30.02 27.69 -33.11
N LEU A 349 30.11 27.70 -34.45
CA LEU A 349 31.22 27.09 -35.19
C LEU A 349 32.55 27.76 -34.88
N ASP A 350 32.58 29.08 -34.76
CA ASP A 350 33.78 29.85 -34.42
C ASP A 350 34.32 29.53 -33.01
N LEU A 351 33.46 29.03 -32.11
CA LEU A 351 33.81 28.65 -30.73
C LEU A 351 34.25 27.19 -30.59
N LEU A 352 33.96 26.34 -31.58
CA LEU A 352 34.34 24.94 -31.55
C LEU A 352 35.78 24.77 -32.06
N PRO A 353 36.62 23.96 -31.39
CA PRO A 353 37.97 23.72 -31.86
C PRO A 353 37.91 23.10 -33.27
N GLN A 354 38.53 23.78 -34.25
CA GLN A 354 38.68 23.24 -35.60
C GLN A 354 39.51 21.96 -35.49
N ARG A 355 38.91 20.84 -35.91
CA ARG A 355 39.59 19.53 -35.93
C ARG A 355 40.45 19.38 -37.16
#